data_AF-A0A2X2SSR1-F1
#
_entry.id   AF-A0A2X2SSR1-F1
#
_cell.length_a   1.000
_cell.length_b   1.000
_cell.length_c   1.000
_cell.angle_alpha   90.00
_cell.angle_beta   90.00
_cell.angle_gamma   90.00
#
_symmetry.space_group_name_H-M   'P 1'
#
loop_
_entity.id
_entity.type
_entity.pdbx_description
1 polymer ?
#
loop_
_entity_poly.entity_id
_entity_poly.type
_entity_poly.pdbx_seq_one_letter_code
_entity_poly.pdbx_strand_id
1 'polypeptide(L)'
;MDIVSINKIYNQYQLEFKHSGNEESIINLLLKQKEWNLLDDDQKLIKRKKYLFDFEKYFIYNEKRERVFLYENLVFQTYLKIKDSLNIIEADISSFEGFFFRIKSMLFCEKELVNQYESFKRIGHVPFEIFEPLIEKVKDTQEYKQYRLDELFEEYKKMYQLFLEKPYE
;
A
#
# COMPACT_ATOMS: atom_id res chain seq x y z
N MET A 1 -26.05 12.22 -12.08
CA MET A 1 -25.63 11.12 -12.98
C MET A 1 -24.43 10.46 -12.34
N ASP A 2 -24.41 9.14 -12.18
CA ASP A 2 -23.31 8.41 -11.53
C ASP A 2 -22.64 7.42 -12.50
N ILE A 3 -21.40 7.04 -12.20
CA ILE A 3 -20.58 6.21 -13.10
C ILE A 3 -21.19 4.82 -13.41
N VAL A 4 -21.96 4.25 -12.50
CA VAL A 4 -22.63 2.95 -12.71
C VAL A 4 -23.72 3.09 -13.75
N SER A 5 -24.53 4.16 -13.64
CA SER A 5 -25.55 4.51 -14.63
C SER A 5 -24.95 4.80 -16.02
N ILE A 6 -23.80 5.50 -16.08
CA ILE A 6 -23.08 5.77 -17.33
C ILE A 6 -22.60 4.45 -17.97
N ASN A 7 -21.96 3.58 -17.20
CA ASN A 7 -21.48 2.29 -17.70
C ASN A 7 -22.63 1.39 -18.21
N LYS A 8 -23.79 1.42 -17.54
CA LYS A 8 -24.97 0.67 -17.98
C LYS A 8 -25.43 1.12 -19.38
N ILE A 9 -25.43 2.42 -19.64
CA ILE A 9 -25.77 2.98 -20.95
C ILE A 9 -24.71 2.58 -21.99
N TYR A 10 -23.42 2.70 -21.67
CA TYR A 10 -22.35 2.29 -22.59
C TYR A 10 -22.44 0.82 -22.99
N ASN A 11 -22.73 -0.07 -22.03
CA ASN A 11 -22.92 -1.49 -22.31
C ASN A 11 -24.19 -1.77 -23.12
N GLN A 12 -25.27 -1.03 -22.87
CA GLN A 12 -26.53 -1.18 -23.61
C GLN A 12 -26.38 -0.77 -25.08
N TYR A 13 -25.56 0.25 -25.36
CA TYR A 13 -25.34 0.82 -26.70
C TYR A 13 -23.91 0.59 -27.20
N GLN A 14 -23.32 -0.57 -26.86
CA GLN A 14 -21.91 -0.86 -27.13
C GLN A 14 -21.57 -0.81 -28.63
N LEU A 15 -22.53 -1.18 -29.51
CA LEU A 15 -22.34 -1.15 -30.95
C LEU A 15 -22.31 0.28 -31.49
N GLU A 16 -23.17 1.15 -30.95
CA GLU A 16 -23.22 2.57 -31.29
C GLU A 16 -21.97 3.33 -30.81
N PHE A 17 -21.37 2.90 -29.70
CA PHE A 17 -20.17 3.50 -29.14
C PHE A 17 -18.86 2.81 -29.53
N LYS A 18 -18.89 1.86 -30.48
CA LYS A 18 -17.71 1.06 -30.88
C LYS A 18 -16.50 1.89 -31.36
N HIS A 19 -16.72 3.14 -31.77
CA HIS A 19 -15.69 4.08 -32.22
C HIS A 19 -15.45 5.25 -31.26
N SER A 20 -15.94 5.16 -30.02
CA SER A 20 -15.75 6.17 -28.95
C SER A 20 -14.30 6.32 -28.44
N GLY A 21 -13.35 5.59 -29.03
CA GLY A 21 -11.94 5.68 -28.65
C GLY A 21 -11.69 5.23 -27.21
N ASN A 22 -11.19 6.14 -26.37
CA ASN A 22 -10.75 5.84 -25.00
C ASN A 22 -11.84 6.06 -23.93
N GLU A 23 -13.06 6.42 -24.30
CA GLU A 23 -14.14 6.71 -23.35
C GLU A 23 -14.44 5.52 -22.43
N GLU A 24 -14.50 4.30 -22.98
CA GLU A 24 -14.72 3.08 -22.20
C GLU A 24 -13.59 2.84 -21.18
N SER A 25 -12.34 3.17 -21.53
CA SER A 25 -11.20 3.02 -20.63
C SER A 25 -11.30 3.96 -19.43
N ILE A 26 -11.79 5.19 -19.64
CA ILE A 26 -12.02 6.16 -18.56
C ILE A 26 -13.15 5.68 -17.65
N ILE A 27 -14.26 5.18 -18.23
CA ILE A 27 -15.39 4.66 -17.46
C ILE A 27 -14.96 3.46 -16.61
N ASN A 28 -14.22 2.52 -17.20
CA ASN A 28 -13.69 1.35 -16.51
C ASN A 28 -12.71 1.73 -15.39
N LEU A 29 -11.86 2.74 -15.61
CA LEU A 29 -10.95 3.25 -14.57
C LEU A 29 -11.74 3.77 -13.37
N LEU A 30 -12.71 4.64 -13.61
CA LEU A 30 -13.53 5.25 -12.55
C LEU A 30 -14.39 4.22 -11.81
N LEU A 31 -14.90 3.21 -12.51
CA LEU A 31 -15.62 2.10 -11.89
C LEU A 31 -14.72 1.31 -10.95
N LYS A 32 -13.55 0.87 -11.43
CA LYS A 32 -12.61 0.11 -10.60
C LYS A 32 -12.12 0.91 -9.39
N GLN A 33 -11.92 2.22 -9.54
CA GLN A 33 -11.58 3.11 -8.43
C GLN A 33 -12.71 3.17 -7.41
N LYS A 34 -13.96 3.34 -7.87
CA LYS A 34 -15.14 3.32 -6.99
C LYS A 34 -15.29 1.98 -6.28
N GLU A 35 -15.14 0.87 -6.99
CA GLU A 35 -15.17 -0.47 -6.40
C GLU A 35 -14.09 -0.66 -5.34
N TRP A 36 -12.86 -0.21 -5.62
CA TRP A 36 -11.76 -0.28 -4.66
C TRP A 36 -12.03 0.50 -3.38
N ASN A 37 -12.60 1.70 -3.51
CA ASN A 37 -12.92 2.56 -2.36
C ASN A 37 -14.05 2.01 -1.48
N LEU A 38 -14.84 1.06 -1.98
CA LEU A 38 -15.87 0.37 -1.20
C LEU A 38 -15.32 -0.83 -0.42
N LEU A 39 -14.09 -1.26 -0.71
CA LEU A 39 -13.48 -2.40 -0.04
C LEU A 39 -12.92 -1.99 1.33
N ASP A 40 -13.07 -2.89 2.30
CA ASP A 40 -12.30 -2.82 3.53
C ASP A 40 -10.82 -3.23 3.31
N ASP A 41 -9.99 -3.03 4.33
CA ASP A 41 -8.55 -3.32 4.27
C ASP A 41 -8.25 -4.78 3.95
N ASP A 42 -9.05 -5.73 4.46
CA ASP A 42 -8.85 -7.17 4.23
C ASP A 42 -9.18 -7.57 2.80
N GLN A 43 -10.25 -7.01 2.25
CA GLN A 43 -10.61 -7.20 0.86
C GLN A 43 -9.57 -6.61 -0.10
N LYS A 44 -9.01 -5.43 0.23
CA LYS A 44 -7.89 -4.85 -0.53
C LYS A 44 -6.65 -5.73 -0.48
N LEU A 45 -6.31 -6.27 0.68
CA LEU A 45 -5.22 -7.22 0.87
C LEU A 45 -5.38 -8.47 0.00
N ILE A 46 -6.57 -9.07 -0.04
CA ILE A 46 -6.86 -10.24 -0.88
C ILE A 46 -6.61 -9.91 -2.36
N LYS A 47 -7.05 -8.73 -2.83
CA LYS A 47 -6.81 -8.28 -4.21
C LYS A 47 -5.31 -8.06 -4.50
N ARG A 48 -4.58 -7.40 -3.60
CA ARG A 48 -3.12 -7.19 -3.74
C ARG A 48 -2.35 -8.52 -3.74
N LYS A 49 -2.69 -9.45 -2.85
CA LYS A 49 -2.09 -10.78 -2.79
C LYS A 49 -2.29 -11.55 -4.09
N LYS A 50 -3.51 -11.54 -4.64
CA LYS A 50 -3.81 -12.16 -5.93
C LYS A 50 -2.97 -11.55 -7.05
N TYR A 51 -2.89 -10.22 -7.10
CA TYR A 51 -2.06 -9.51 -8.08
C TYR A 51 -0.58 -9.94 -7.99
N LEU A 52 -0.01 -10.01 -6.79
CA LEU A 52 1.39 -10.45 -6.60
C LEU A 52 1.60 -11.91 -7.02
N PHE A 53 0.66 -12.80 -6.69
CA PHE A 53 0.72 -14.19 -7.13
C PHE A 53 0.69 -14.32 -8.66
N ASP A 54 -0.20 -13.58 -9.31
CA ASP A 54 -0.27 -13.53 -10.77
C ASP A 54 1.01 -12.91 -11.36
N PHE A 55 1.57 -11.86 -10.73
CA PHE A 55 2.85 -11.25 -11.11
C PHE A 55 3.98 -12.28 -11.11
N GLU A 56 4.17 -12.96 -9.98
CA GLU A 56 5.22 -13.95 -9.78
C GLU A 56 5.16 -15.05 -10.85
N LYS A 57 3.96 -15.56 -11.10
CA LYS A 57 3.73 -16.69 -12.01
C LYS A 57 3.91 -16.35 -13.48
N TYR A 58 3.54 -15.13 -13.89
CA TYR A 58 3.38 -14.81 -15.31
C TYR A 58 4.25 -13.65 -15.82
N PHE A 59 4.82 -12.84 -14.92
CA PHE A 59 5.42 -11.56 -15.30
C PHE A 59 6.89 -11.40 -14.89
N ILE A 60 7.51 -12.40 -14.22
CA ILE A 60 8.95 -12.45 -13.97
C ILE A 60 9.65 -13.13 -15.16
N TYR A 61 10.00 -12.34 -16.17
CA TYR A 61 10.69 -12.82 -17.37
C TYR A 61 12.03 -12.13 -17.63
N ASN A 62 12.43 -11.17 -16.80
CA ASN A 62 13.74 -10.52 -16.83
C ASN A 62 14.09 -9.91 -15.46
N GLU A 63 15.35 -9.52 -15.29
CA GLU A 63 15.87 -8.91 -14.05
C GLU A 63 15.14 -7.63 -13.65
N LYS A 64 14.66 -6.84 -14.62
CA LYS A 64 13.89 -5.63 -14.33
C LYS A 64 12.56 -5.97 -13.65
N ARG A 65 11.86 -6.99 -14.16
CA ARG A 65 10.60 -7.46 -13.59
C ARG A 65 10.79 -8.15 -12.25
N GLU A 66 11.89 -8.88 -12.08
CA GLU A 66 12.27 -9.46 -10.80
C GLU A 66 12.48 -8.38 -9.73
N ARG A 67 13.20 -7.30 -10.06
CA ARG A 67 13.36 -6.14 -9.15
C ARG A 67 12.04 -5.47 -8.80
N VAL A 68 11.15 -5.26 -9.77
CA VAL A 68 9.79 -4.74 -9.51
C VAL A 68 9.05 -5.66 -8.56
N PHE A 69 9.07 -6.97 -8.82
CA PHE A 69 8.38 -7.94 -7.96
C PHE A 69 8.94 -7.95 -6.54
N LEU A 70 10.26 -7.93 -6.37
CA LEU A 70 10.92 -7.90 -5.07
C LEU A 70 10.44 -6.70 -4.25
N TYR A 71 10.42 -5.52 -4.85
CA TYR A 71 9.92 -4.30 -4.21
C TYR A 71 8.43 -4.41 -3.87
N GLU A 72 7.57 -4.76 -4.83
CA GLU A 72 6.12 -4.82 -4.61
C GLU A 72 5.73 -5.87 -3.56
N ASN A 73 6.43 -7.00 -3.55
CA ASN A 73 6.25 -8.02 -2.53
C ASN A 73 6.70 -7.51 -1.16
N LEU A 74 7.84 -6.81 -1.06
CA LEU A 74 8.29 -6.21 0.21
C LEU A 74 7.30 -5.16 0.72
N VAL A 75 6.76 -4.28 -0.14
CA VAL A 75 5.70 -3.33 0.25
C VAL A 75 4.52 -4.08 0.86
N PHE A 76 4.08 -5.18 0.24
CA PHE A 76 2.97 -5.98 0.75
C PHE A 76 3.29 -6.68 2.09
N GLN A 77 4.48 -7.27 2.24
CA GLN A 77 4.89 -7.89 3.52
C GLN A 77 5.01 -6.85 4.64
N THR A 78 5.63 -5.71 4.35
CA THR A 78 5.73 -4.59 5.30
C THR A 78 4.36 -4.09 5.70
N TYR A 79 3.43 -3.94 4.74
CA TYR A 79 2.05 -3.57 5.05
C TYR A 79 1.39 -4.54 6.05
N LEU A 80 1.56 -5.86 5.89
CA LEU A 80 0.99 -6.85 6.81
C LEU A 80 1.53 -6.65 8.23
N LYS A 81 2.85 -6.47 8.36
CA LYS A 81 3.47 -6.19 9.67
C LYS A 81 3.00 -4.87 10.28
N ILE A 82 2.83 -3.84 9.47
CA ILE A 82 2.29 -2.55 9.91
C ILE A 82 0.88 -2.75 10.45
N LYS A 83 0.01 -3.43 9.71
CA LYS A 83 -1.36 -3.70 10.13
C LYS A 83 -1.40 -4.43 11.47
N ASP A 84 -0.58 -5.46 11.64
CA ASP A 84 -0.48 -6.21 12.89
C ASP A 84 0.04 -5.32 14.04
N SER A 85 1.06 -4.51 13.76
CA SER A 85 1.64 -3.56 14.73
C SER A 85 0.63 -2.52 15.19
N LEU A 86 -0.18 -1.97 14.28
CA LEU A 86 -1.21 -0.97 14.61
C LEU A 86 -2.27 -1.50 15.59
N ASN A 87 -2.53 -2.80 15.58
CA ASN A 87 -3.49 -3.45 16.48
C ASN A 87 -2.93 -3.62 17.90
N ILE A 88 -1.61 -3.73 18.06
CA ILE A 88 -0.98 -4.04 19.35
C ILE A 88 -0.31 -2.85 20.02
N ILE A 89 0.12 -1.83 19.26
CA ILE A 89 0.75 -0.64 19.83
C ILE A 89 -0.32 0.11 20.63
N GLU A 90 -0.20 0.08 21.95
CA GLU A 90 -0.96 0.94 22.84
C GLU A 90 -0.34 2.34 22.78
N ALA A 91 -1.10 3.30 22.28
CA ALA A 91 -0.64 4.67 22.13
C ALA A 91 -1.67 5.59 22.75
N ASP A 92 -1.49 5.89 24.03
CA ASP A 92 -2.10 7.06 24.65
C ASP A 92 -1.11 8.23 24.55
N ILE A 93 -1.62 9.44 24.33
CA ILE A 93 -0.83 10.68 24.37
C ILE A 93 -0.23 10.88 25.77
N SER A 94 -0.86 10.30 26.79
CA SER A 94 -0.49 10.46 28.21
C SER A 94 0.76 9.67 28.64
N SER A 95 1.19 8.65 27.89
CA SER A 95 2.38 7.85 28.20
C SER A 95 3.53 8.13 27.20
N PHE A 96 4.75 8.28 27.73
CA PHE A 96 6.01 8.37 26.98
C PHE A 96 6.10 9.45 25.87
N GLU A 97 6.07 10.74 26.26
CA GLU A 97 6.31 11.93 25.39
C GLU A 97 5.58 11.92 24.02
N GLY A 98 4.56 11.08 23.83
CA GLY A 98 3.87 10.86 22.57
C GLY A 98 4.69 10.16 21.47
N PHE A 99 5.87 9.59 21.73
CA PHE A 99 6.70 8.99 20.67
C PHE A 99 6.06 7.76 20.03
N PHE A 100 5.51 6.84 20.84
CA PHE A 100 4.76 5.68 20.32
C PHE A 100 3.52 6.11 19.55
N PHE A 101 2.82 7.15 20.01
CA PHE A 101 1.71 7.74 19.27
C PHE A 101 2.13 8.27 17.90
N ARG A 102 3.26 8.99 17.82
CA ARG A 102 3.81 9.50 16.56
C ARG A 102 4.22 8.36 15.62
N ILE A 103 4.89 7.34 16.14
CA ILE A 103 5.22 6.12 15.37
C ILE A 103 3.95 5.48 14.83
N LYS A 104 2.97 5.21 15.70
CA LYS A 104 1.69 4.60 15.31
C LYS A 104 0.98 5.43 14.23
N SER A 105 1.01 6.76 14.36
CA SER A 105 0.41 7.68 13.39
C SER A 105 1.09 7.58 12.02
N MET A 106 2.42 7.55 11.97
CA MET A 106 3.16 7.44 10.71
C MET A 106 3.00 6.06 10.06
N LEU A 107 2.99 4.99 10.85
CA LEU A 107 2.66 3.64 10.38
C LEU A 107 1.21 3.57 9.84
N PHE A 108 0.27 4.26 10.47
CA PHE A 108 -1.10 4.37 9.95
C PHE A 108 -1.13 5.10 8.60
N CYS A 109 -0.42 6.22 8.46
CA CYS A 109 -0.32 6.94 7.18
C CYS A 109 0.26 6.06 6.07
N GLU A 110 1.33 5.31 6.36
CA GLU A 110 1.89 4.34 5.41
C GLU A 110 0.85 3.32 4.93
N LYS A 111 0.10 2.72 5.88
CA LYS A 111 -0.96 1.77 5.58
C LYS A 111 -1.98 2.37 4.60
N GLU A 112 -2.42 3.61 4.86
CA GLU A 112 -3.38 4.31 4.00
C GLU A 112 -2.82 4.61 2.60
N LEU A 113 -1.54 4.98 2.48
CA LEU A 113 -0.88 5.20 1.20
C LEU A 113 -0.87 3.93 0.34
N VAL A 114 -0.50 2.80 0.94
CA VAL A 114 -0.48 1.48 0.27
C VAL A 114 -1.90 1.03 -0.15
N ASN A 115 -2.91 1.41 0.62
CA ASN A 115 -4.32 1.06 0.37
C ASN A 115 -5.01 1.91 -0.70
N GLN A 116 -4.32 2.85 -1.33
CA GLN A 116 -4.89 3.62 -2.43
C GLN A 116 -5.13 2.74 -3.67
N TYR A 117 -6.09 3.14 -4.51
CA TYR A 117 -6.32 2.56 -5.84
C TYR A 117 -5.25 3.04 -6.83
N GLU A 118 -3.98 2.85 -6.47
CA GLU A 118 -2.84 3.22 -7.30
C GLU A 118 -1.89 2.03 -7.45
N SER A 119 -1.15 2.01 -8.55
CA SER A 119 -0.03 1.08 -8.70
C SER A 119 1.00 1.36 -7.61
N PHE A 120 1.71 0.32 -7.14
CA PHE A 120 2.85 0.49 -6.24
C PHE A 120 3.93 1.43 -6.83
N LYS A 121 3.99 1.60 -8.15
CA LYS A 121 4.85 2.60 -8.81
C LYS A 121 4.51 4.04 -8.45
N ARG A 122 3.24 4.31 -8.14
CA ARG A 122 2.69 5.67 -7.97
C ARG A 122 2.40 6.02 -6.52
N ILE A 123 2.42 5.05 -5.61
CA ILE A 123 2.29 5.35 -4.18
C ILE A 123 3.57 6.00 -3.68
N GLY A 124 3.40 6.97 -2.78
CA GLY A 124 4.49 7.42 -1.93
C GLY A 124 4.63 6.52 -0.71
N HIS A 125 5.75 6.63 -0.02
CA HIS A 125 5.99 6.03 1.29
C HIS A 125 6.34 7.13 2.30
N VAL A 126 6.06 6.89 3.57
CA VAL A 126 6.57 7.72 4.65
C VAL A 126 8.11 7.63 4.65
N PRO A 127 8.85 8.73 4.53
CA PRO A 127 10.31 8.66 4.55
C PRO A 127 10.84 8.00 5.83
N PHE A 128 11.80 7.08 5.69
CA PHE A 128 12.35 6.35 6.84
C PHE A 128 12.99 7.31 7.87
N GLU A 129 13.53 8.42 7.39
CA GLU A 129 14.14 9.50 8.17
C GLU A 129 13.16 10.15 9.15
N ILE A 130 11.84 10.04 8.92
CA ILE A 130 10.83 10.48 9.89
C ILE A 130 10.80 9.55 11.11
N PHE A 131 11.05 8.25 10.93
CA PHE A 131 11.04 7.26 12.00
C PHE A 131 12.34 7.26 12.81
N GLU A 132 13.50 7.50 12.19
CA GLU A 132 14.81 7.43 12.86
C GLU A 132 14.88 8.17 14.22
N PRO A 133 14.55 9.47 14.33
CA PRO A 133 14.59 10.17 15.61
C PRO A 133 13.54 9.68 16.60
N LEU A 134 12.44 9.07 16.14
CA LEU A 134 11.41 8.49 17.01
C LEU A 134 11.89 7.15 17.57
N ILE A 135 12.45 6.29 16.72
CA ILE A 135 13.02 4.99 17.09
C ILE A 135 14.10 5.18 18.14
N GLU A 136 15.02 6.13 17.95
CA GLU A 136 16.08 6.42 18.93
C GLU A 136 15.55 6.77 20.32
N LYS A 137 14.33 7.30 20.43
CA LYS A 137 13.71 7.62 21.71
C LYS A 137 13.08 6.41 22.40
N VAL A 138 12.65 5.41 21.63
CA VAL A 138 11.89 4.26 22.16
C VAL A 138 12.64 2.93 22.10
N LYS A 139 13.75 2.83 21.37
CA LYS A 139 14.42 1.54 21.06
C LYS A 139 14.84 0.72 22.29
N ASP A 140 15.12 1.38 23.40
CA ASP A 140 15.57 0.75 24.64
C ASP A 140 14.41 0.42 25.60
N THR A 141 13.16 0.76 25.25
CA THR A 141 12.00 0.47 26.12
C THR A 141 11.53 -0.97 26.00
N GLN A 142 10.77 -1.43 26.99
CA GLN A 142 10.19 -2.77 26.99
C GLN A 142 9.11 -2.91 25.91
N GLU A 143 8.31 -1.86 25.72
CA GLU A 143 7.23 -1.80 24.73
C GLU A 143 7.78 -1.96 23.31
N TYR A 144 8.90 -1.33 22.99
CA TYR A 144 9.53 -1.46 21.68
C TYR A 144 9.87 -2.91 21.31
N LYS A 145 10.39 -3.66 22.29
CA LYS A 145 10.67 -5.10 22.16
C LYS A 145 9.40 -5.94 22.13
N GLN A 146 8.44 -5.64 23.00
CA GLN A 146 7.16 -6.34 23.07
C GLN A 146 6.37 -6.22 21.75
N TYR A 147 6.40 -5.05 21.13
CA TYR A 147 5.75 -4.78 19.84
C TYR A 147 6.58 -5.23 18.64
N ARG A 148 7.79 -5.76 18.84
CA ARG A 148 8.73 -6.21 17.78
C ARG A 148 8.98 -5.14 16.72
N LEU A 149 9.14 -3.89 17.17
CA LEU A 149 9.33 -2.75 16.27
C LEU A 149 10.70 -2.75 15.60
N ASP A 150 11.70 -3.41 16.20
CA ASP A 150 12.99 -3.69 15.57
C ASP A 150 12.83 -4.43 14.24
N GLU A 151 12.09 -5.55 14.25
CA GLU A 151 11.86 -6.34 13.04
C GLU A 151 11.02 -5.60 12.00
N LEU A 152 10.03 -4.82 12.45
CA LEU A 152 9.21 -4.00 11.57
C LEU A 152 10.07 -2.95 10.84
N PHE A 153 10.87 -2.20 11.59
CA PHE A 153 11.66 -1.11 11.02
C PHE A 153 12.86 -1.60 10.21
N GLU A 154 13.42 -2.78 10.50
CA GLU A 154 14.43 -3.39 9.65
C GLU A 154 13.87 -3.72 8.26
N GLU A 155 12.68 -4.32 8.19
CA GLU A 155 12.03 -4.59 6.90
C GLU A 155 11.55 -3.33 6.20
N TYR A 156 10.99 -2.38 6.95
CA TYR A 156 10.59 -1.09 6.41
C TYR A 156 11.78 -0.39 5.74
N LYS A 157 12.95 -0.39 6.39
CA LYS A 157 14.16 0.23 5.85
C LYS A 157 14.60 -0.45 4.55
N LYS A 158 14.55 -1.79 4.47
CA LYS A 158 14.86 -2.55 3.24
C LYS A 158 13.89 -2.20 2.11
N MET A 159 12.60 -2.16 2.40
CA MET A 159 11.55 -1.76 1.45
C MET A 159 11.78 -0.33 0.95
N TYR A 160 12.05 0.61 1.86
CA TYR A 160 12.27 2.01 1.53
C TYR A 160 13.53 2.23 0.70
N GLN A 161 14.61 1.49 0.96
CA GLN A 161 15.82 1.53 0.13
C GLN A 161 15.54 1.10 -1.31
N LEU A 162 14.79 0.00 -1.51
CA LEU A 162 14.40 -0.42 -2.86
C LEU A 162 13.52 0.62 -3.54
N PHE A 163 12.62 1.29 -2.81
CA PHE A 163 11.85 2.40 -3.35
C PHE A 163 12.74 3.53 -3.89
N LEU A 164 13.79 3.91 -3.14
CA LEU A 164 14.75 4.95 -3.54
C LEU A 164 15.61 4.54 -4.74
N GLU A 165 15.86 3.24 -4.94
CA GLU A 165 16.52 2.70 -6.13
C GLU A 165 15.63 2.74 -7.39
N LYS A 166 14.37 3.15 -7.24
CA LYS A 166 13.39 3.33 -8.32
C LYS A 166 13.23 2.06 -9.17
N PRO A 167 12.62 1.00 -8.63
CA PRO A 167 12.65 -0.34 -9.21
C PRO A 167 11.90 -0.45 -10.55
N TYR A 168 11.16 0.58 -10.96
CA TYR A 168 10.43 0.67 -12.22
C TYR A 168 11.18 1.39 -13.36
N GLU A 169 12.27 2.11 -13.04
CA GLU A 169 13.16 2.73 -14.03
C GLU A 169 14.06 1.68 -14.69
#